data_AF-A0A259RGR6-F1
#
_entry.id   AF-A0A259RGR6-F1
#
_cell.length_a   1.000
_cell.length_b   1.000
_cell.length_c   1.000
_cell.angle_alpha   90.00
_cell.angle_beta   90.00
_cell.angle_gamma   90.00
#
_symmetry.space_group_name_H-M   'P 1'
#
loop_
_entity.id
_entity.type
_entity.pdbx_description
1 polymer ?
#
loop_
_entity_poly.entity_id
_entity_poly.type
_entity_poly.pdbx_seq_one_letter_code
_entity_poly.pdbx_strand_id
1 'polypeptide(L)'
;MLQRLRETIQIILERDPAARSTWEVVTCYPGLHALLFHSMAHACWKRGWHWLGRWISHWGRWLTGIEIHPGATIGRRVFIDHGMGVVIGETAEIGDDCTIYQGVTLGGTSLYKGAKRHPTLEAGVVVGAGAQVLGGFTVGEGARIGSNAVVVKAVPAGATAVGNPARILQKEVDQQREATAARMGFSAYAVTQNGDDPQSRAVLGLIDHAAQLEHQVALLWQALERHGVCPA
;
A
#
# COMPACT_ATOMS: atom_id res chain seq x y z
N MET A 1 14.33 -15.33 -21.89
CA MET A 1 14.18 -13.85 -21.88
C MET A 1 13.08 -13.39 -22.83
N LEU A 2 13.14 -13.74 -24.12
CA LEU A 2 12.11 -13.36 -25.12
C LEU A 2 10.68 -13.78 -24.75
N GLN A 3 10.50 -15.01 -24.24
CA GLN A 3 9.18 -15.47 -23.81
C GLN A 3 8.62 -14.62 -22.65
N ARG A 4 9.44 -14.29 -21.65
CA ARG A 4 9.03 -13.41 -20.54
C ARG A 4 8.64 -12.02 -21.03
N LEU A 5 9.41 -11.45 -21.96
CA LEU A 5 9.10 -10.15 -22.54
C LEU A 5 7.75 -10.18 -23.27
N ARG A 6 7.47 -11.22 -24.06
CA ARG A 6 6.18 -11.39 -24.74
C ARG A 6 5.04 -11.50 -23.74
N GLU A 7 5.21 -12.30 -22.69
CA GLU A 7 4.22 -12.44 -21.60
C GLU A 7 3.96 -11.09 -20.90
N THR A 8 5.01 -10.29 -20.64
CA THR A 8 4.86 -8.97 -20.01
C THR A 8 4.17 -7.96 -20.93
N ILE A 9 4.47 -7.96 -22.24
CA ILE A 9 3.76 -7.06 -23.17
C ILE A 9 2.28 -7.45 -23.25
N GLN A 10 2.01 -8.75 -23.32
CA GLN A 10 0.63 -9.26 -23.41
C GLN A 10 -0.18 -8.91 -22.17
N ILE A 11 0.37 -9.08 -20.96
CA ILE A 11 -0.37 -8.75 -19.73
C ILE A 11 -0.66 -7.25 -19.62
N ILE A 12 0.23 -6.38 -20.14
CA ILE A 12 -0.01 -4.93 -20.18
C ILE A 12 -1.19 -4.62 -21.09
N LEU A 13 -1.22 -5.18 -22.30
CA LEU A 13 -2.33 -5.00 -23.25
C LEU A 13 -3.66 -5.53 -22.71
N GLU A 14 -3.62 -6.59 -21.89
CA GLU A 14 -4.83 -7.17 -21.28
C GLU A 14 -5.33 -6.38 -20.07
N ARG A 15 -4.43 -5.85 -19.24
CA ARG A 15 -4.79 -5.21 -17.96
C ARG A 15 -4.95 -3.70 -18.04
N ASP A 16 -4.30 -3.05 -19.00
CA ASP A 16 -4.38 -1.60 -19.17
C ASP A 16 -5.24 -1.22 -20.39
N PRO A 17 -6.48 -0.73 -20.17
CA PRO A 17 -7.34 -0.26 -21.25
C PRO A 17 -6.75 0.89 -22.08
N ALA A 18 -5.74 1.61 -21.56
CA ALA A 18 -5.07 2.68 -22.28
C ALA A 18 -4.05 2.16 -23.31
N ALA A 19 -3.58 0.92 -23.19
CA ALA A 19 -2.60 0.34 -24.08
C ALA A 19 -3.24 -0.04 -25.42
N ARG A 20 -2.92 0.68 -26.50
CA ARG A 20 -3.58 0.47 -27.81
C ARG A 20 -2.83 -0.49 -28.72
N SER A 21 -1.52 -0.65 -28.52
CA SER A 21 -0.68 -1.47 -29.39
C SER A 21 0.59 -1.96 -28.70
N THR A 22 1.14 -3.07 -29.19
CA THR A 22 2.44 -3.60 -28.79
C THR A 22 3.56 -2.56 -28.93
N TRP A 23 3.52 -1.75 -29.98
CA TRP A 23 4.54 -0.71 -30.21
C TRP A 23 4.53 0.33 -29.11
N GLU A 24 3.35 0.86 -28.77
CA GLU A 24 3.17 1.80 -27.67
C GLU A 24 3.63 1.20 -26.33
N VAL A 25 3.29 -0.05 -26.06
CA VAL A 25 3.76 -0.75 -24.85
C VAL A 25 5.29 -0.83 -24.81
N VAL A 26 5.92 -1.20 -25.92
CA VAL A 26 7.38 -1.32 -25.98
C VAL A 26 8.09 0.04 -25.86
N THR A 27 7.52 1.12 -26.38
CA THR A 27 8.20 2.43 -26.40
C THR A 27 7.84 3.34 -25.23
N CYS A 28 6.66 3.20 -24.64
CA CYS A 28 6.10 4.21 -23.73
C CYS A 28 5.78 3.68 -22.33
N TYR A 29 5.94 2.38 -22.03
CA TYR A 29 5.61 1.84 -20.70
C TYR A 29 6.83 1.76 -19.79
N PRO A 30 6.97 2.67 -18.80
CA PRO A 30 8.12 2.68 -17.90
C PRO A 30 8.21 1.42 -17.04
N GLY A 31 7.06 0.82 -16.68
CA GLY A 31 7.00 -0.44 -15.96
C GLY A 31 7.68 -1.59 -16.70
N LEU A 32 7.44 -1.71 -18.01
CA LEU A 32 8.10 -2.70 -18.86
C LEU A 32 9.61 -2.45 -18.91
N HIS A 33 10.03 -1.21 -19.14
CA HIS A 33 11.45 -0.85 -19.21
C HIS A 33 12.16 -1.16 -17.90
N ALA A 34 11.57 -0.82 -16.75
CA ALA A 34 12.15 -1.10 -15.44
C ALA A 34 12.35 -2.61 -15.20
N LEU A 35 11.40 -3.45 -15.61
CA LEU A 35 11.54 -4.91 -15.53
C LEU A 35 12.65 -5.46 -16.43
N LEU A 36 12.89 -4.85 -17.60
CA LEU A 36 14.01 -5.19 -18.48
C LEU A 36 15.36 -4.82 -17.87
N PHE A 37 15.50 -3.58 -17.37
CA PHE A 37 16.70 -3.14 -16.65
C PHE A 37 16.97 -4.02 -15.43
N HIS A 38 15.93 -4.33 -14.64
CA HIS A 38 16.04 -5.23 -13.51
C HIS A 38 16.51 -6.62 -13.95
N SER A 39 15.96 -7.19 -15.03
CA SER A 39 16.39 -8.52 -15.51
C SER A 39 17.88 -8.56 -15.83
N MET A 40 18.43 -7.50 -16.44
CA MET A 40 19.86 -7.36 -16.70
C MET A 40 20.67 -7.17 -15.41
N ALA A 41 20.21 -6.29 -14.52
CA ALA A 41 20.84 -5.99 -13.24
C ALA A 41 20.90 -7.22 -12.33
N HIS A 42 19.79 -7.95 -12.21
CA HIS A 42 19.66 -9.19 -11.46
C HIS A 42 20.59 -10.28 -12.00
N ALA A 43 20.71 -10.38 -13.32
CA ALA A 43 21.63 -11.33 -13.93
C ALA A 43 23.12 -10.99 -13.63
N CYS A 44 23.48 -9.70 -13.53
CA CYS A 44 24.81 -9.28 -13.06
C CYS A 44 24.99 -9.59 -11.56
N TRP A 45 23.97 -9.31 -10.76
CA TRP A 45 23.95 -9.56 -9.32
C TRP A 45 24.17 -11.04 -8.98
N LYS A 46 23.43 -11.94 -9.63
CA LYS A 46 23.56 -13.40 -9.46
C LYS A 46 24.92 -13.95 -9.88
N ARG A 47 25.67 -13.24 -10.73
CA ARG A 47 27.04 -13.58 -11.15
C ARG A 47 28.12 -12.99 -10.24
N GLY A 48 27.75 -12.29 -9.17
CA GLY A 48 28.67 -11.63 -8.25
C GLY A 48 29.16 -10.26 -8.71
N TRP A 49 28.70 -9.77 -9.87
CA TRP A 49 29.04 -8.44 -10.39
C TRP A 49 28.15 -7.37 -9.75
N HIS A 50 28.21 -7.27 -8.42
CA HIS A 50 27.29 -6.46 -7.62
C HIS A 50 27.31 -4.97 -7.99
N TRP A 51 28.50 -4.40 -8.22
CA TRP A 51 28.63 -3.01 -8.64
C TRP A 51 27.94 -2.75 -9.98
N LEU A 52 28.17 -3.62 -10.97
CA LEU A 52 27.54 -3.48 -12.29
C LEU A 52 26.02 -3.65 -12.20
N GLY A 53 25.55 -4.61 -11.40
CA GLY A 53 24.12 -4.76 -11.12
C GLY A 53 23.49 -3.49 -10.55
N ARG A 54 24.15 -2.86 -9.57
CA ARG A 54 23.69 -1.59 -8.98
C ARG A 54 23.70 -0.46 -9.99
N TRP A 55 24.77 -0.32 -10.76
CA TRP A 55 24.90 0.70 -11.79
C TRP A 55 23.79 0.59 -12.84
N ILE A 56 23.50 -0.61 -13.35
CA ILE A 56 22.38 -0.85 -14.28
C ILE A 56 21.03 -0.50 -13.63
N SER A 57 20.80 -0.89 -12.37
CA SER A 57 19.55 -0.55 -11.67
C SER A 57 19.35 0.96 -11.50
N HIS A 58 20.44 1.72 -11.28
CA HIS A 58 20.36 3.18 -11.18
C HIS A 58 20.02 3.84 -12.51
N TRP A 59 20.51 3.32 -13.64
CA TRP A 59 20.07 3.77 -14.97
C TRP A 59 18.59 3.48 -15.21
N GLY A 60 18.12 2.28 -14.84
CA GLY A 60 16.69 1.95 -14.90
C GLY A 60 15.85 2.93 -14.08
N ARG A 61 16.26 3.23 -12.84
CA ARG A 61 15.61 4.22 -11.98
C ARG A 61 15.61 5.62 -12.60
N TRP A 62 16.73 6.07 -13.16
CA TRP A 62 16.84 7.39 -13.76
C TRP A 62 15.89 7.56 -14.96
N LEU A 63 15.79 6.53 -15.81
CA LEU A 63 14.95 6.57 -17.00
C LEU A 63 13.45 6.43 -16.70
N THR A 64 13.10 5.60 -15.71
CA THR A 64 11.70 5.17 -15.49
C THR A 64 11.05 5.74 -14.23
N GLY A 65 11.84 6.25 -13.27
CA GLY A 65 11.37 6.62 -11.94
C GLY A 65 11.05 5.43 -11.02
N ILE A 66 11.30 4.19 -11.46
CA ILE A 66 11.07 2.96 -10.70
C ILE A 66 12.40 2.43 -10.17
N GLU A 67 12.52 2.28 -8.85
CA GLU A 67 13.70 1.72 -8.21
C GLU A 67 13.49 0.25 -7.87
N ILE A 68 14.24 -0.64 -8.54
CA ILE A 68 14.24 -2.08 -8.25
C ILE A 68 15.64 -2.53 -7.90
N HIS A 69 15.84 -2.99 -6.67
CA HIS A 69 17.13 -3.52 -6.27
C HIS A 69 17.50 -4.76 -7.10
N PRO A 70 18.75 -4.92 -7.57
CA PRO A 70 19.17 -6.09 -8.36
C PRO A 70 18.97 -7.43 -7.65
N GLY A 71 19.03 -7.44 -6.32
CA GLY A 71 18.81 -8.62 -5.49
C GLY A 71 17.34 -9.08 -5.38
N ALA A 72 16.37 -8.21 -5.72
CA ALA A 72 14.96 -8.56 -5.65
C ALA A 72 14.64 -9.72 -6.60
N THR A 73 13.66 -10.55 -6.25
CA THR A 73 13.19 -11.64 -7.10
C THR A 73 11.82 -11.28 -7.66
N ILE A 74 11.69 -11.30 -8.99
CA ILE A 74 10.46 -10.97 -9.69
C ILE A 74 9.99 -12.16 -10.53
N GLY A 75 8.74 -12.53 -10.32
CA GLY A 75 8.01 -13.56 -11.06
C GLY A 75 7.67 -13.15 -12.50
N ARG A 76 6.77 -13.92 -13.10
CA ARG A 76 6.29 -13.72 -14.48
C ARG A 76 5.05 -12.84 -14.49
N ARG A 77 4.84 -12.10 -15.59
CA ARG A 77 3.63 -11.29 -15.80
C ARG A 77 3.34 -10.28 -14.67
N VAL A 78 4.39 -9.84 -13.96
CA VAL A 78 4.29 -8.72 -13.03
C VAL A 78 4.03 -7.46 -13.83
N PHE A 79 2.97 -6.74 -13.46
CA PHE A 79 2.56 -5.50 -14.10
C PHE A 79 2.84 -4.33 -13.16
N ILE A 80 3.71 -3.41 -13.58
CA ILE A 80 3.97 -2.16 -12.87
C ILE A 80 3.27 -1.05 -13.67
N ASP A 81 2.15 -0.57 -13.14
CA ASP A 81 1.32 0.43 -13.79
C ASP A 81 1.67 1.84 -13.30
N HIS A 82 1.80 2.79 -14.24
CA HIS A 82 2.35 4.15 -14.10
C HIS A 82 3.79 4.21 -13.56
N GLY A 83 4.10 3.49 -12.49
CA GLY A 83 5.43 3.14 -12.02
C GLY A 83 6.20 4.22 -11.26
N MET A 84 5.92 5.51 -11.49
CA MET A 84 6.68 6.59 -10.86
C MET A 84 6.71 6.45 -9.33
N GLY A 85 7.91 6.48 -8.74
CA GLY A 85 8.10 6.42 -7.30
C GLY A 85 7.94 5.03 -6.69
N VAL A 86 7.84 3.97 -7.49
CA VAL A 86 7.88 2.58 -6.99
C VAL A 86 9.28 2.25 -6.46
N VAL A 87 9.36 1.66 -5.27
CA VAL A 87 10.61 1.24 -4.63
C VAL A 87 10.51 -0.22 -4.20
N ILE A 88 11.35 -1.09 -4.77
CA ILE A 88 11.39 -2.53 -4.48
C ILE A 88 12.77 -2.88 -3.91
N GLY A 89 12.79 -3.27 -2.64
CA GLY A 89 14.03 -3.51 -1.92
C GLY A 89 14.71 -4.86 -2.19
N GLU A 90 15.93 -5.00 -1.66
CA GLU A 90 16.86 -6.09 -1.99
C GLU A 90 16.34 -7.51 -1.80
N THR A 91 15.62 -7.76 -0.71
CA THR A 91 15.14 -9.10 -0.35
C THR A 91 13.66 -9.27 -0.63
N ALA A 92 13.09 -8.39 -1.46
CA ALA A 92 11.70 -8.48 -1.87
C ALA A 92 11.54 -9.66 -2.85
N GLU A 93 10.44 -10.37 -2.68
CA GLU A 93 10.04 -11.46 -3.57
C GLU A 93 8.64 -11.12 -4.09
N ILE A 94 8.47 -11.07 -5.41
CA ILE A 94 7.20 -10.74 -6.06
C ILE A 94 6.82 -11.95 -6.91
N GLY A 95 5.67 -12.56 -6.58
CA GLY A 95 5.11 -13.70 -7.28
C GLY A 95 4.59 -13.35 -8.68
N ASP A 96 4.16 -14.38 -9.39
CA ASP A 96 3.59 -14.25 -10.72
C ASP A 96 2.31 -13.41 -10.70
N ASP A 97 1.99 -12.73 -11.81
CA ASP A 97 0.71 -12.03 -12.02
C ASP A 97 0.38 -10.90 -11.04
N CYS A 98 1.35 -10.43 -10.24
CA CYS A 98 1.17 -9.29 -9.36
C CYS A 98 0.98 -7.98 -10.13
N THR A 99 0.15 -7.07 -9.60
CA THR A 99 0.04 -5.69 -10.10
C THR A 99 0.53 -4.72 -9.04
N ILE A 100 1.38 -3.77 -9.44
CA ILE A 100 1.97 -2.75 -8.56
C ILE A 100 1.72 -1.38 -9.20
N TYR A 101 1.04 -0.50 -8.47
CA TYR A 101 0.79 0.87 -8.93
C TYR A 101 1.90 1.85 -8.52
N GLN A 102 1.83 3.09 -9.02
CA GLN A 102 2.76 4.17 -8.71
C GLN A 102 2.91 4.43 -7.20
N GLY A 103 4.08 4.90 -6.78
CA GLY A 103 4.37 5.30 -5.40
C GLY A 103 4.41 4.15 -4.37
N VAL A 104 4.34 2.90 -4.81
CA VAL A 104 4.39 1.73 -3.91
C VAL A 104 5.80 1.50 -3.38
N THR A 105 5.92 1.23 -2.09
CA THR A 105 7.18 0.80 -1.47
C THR A 105 7.06 -0.61 -0.92
N LEU A 106 7.92 -1.52 -1.40
CA LEU A 106 8.18 -2.83 -0.79
C LEU A 106 9.48 -2.72 0.03
N GLY A 107 9.31 -2.21 1.26
CA GLY A 107 10.39 -1.68 2.09
C GLY A 107 10.84 -2.63 3.21
N GLY A 108 12.04 -2.36 3.72
CA GLY A 108 12.64 -3.10 4.83
C GLY A 108 12.44 -2.40 6.17
N THR A 109 12.23 -3.16 7.24
CA THR A 109 12.16 -2.63 8.62
C THR A 109 13.38 -3.00 9.48
N SER A 110 14.16 -3.99 9.06
CA SER A 110 15.36 -4.46 9.78
C SER A 110 16.63 -3.79 9.27
N LEU A 111 17.54 -3.44 10.19
CA LEU A 111 18.87 -2.88 9.90
C LEU A 111 19.95 -3.95 9.73
N TYR A 112 19.65 -5.23 9.98
CA TYR A 112 20.62 -6.31 9.89
C TYR A 112 20.87 -6.71 8.43
N LYS A 113 22.14 -6.66 8.02
CA LYS A 113 22.56 -7.08 6.67
C LYS A 113 22.36 -8.59 6.50
N GLY A 114 21.90 -8.99 5.31
CA GLY A 114 21.76 -10.40 4.93
C GLY A 114 20.48 -11.10 5.39
N ALA A 115 19.68 -10.50 6.27
CA ALA A 115 18.39 -11.06 6.68
C ALA A 115 17.25 -10.67 5.72
N LYS A 116 16.25 -11.55 5.61
CA LYS A 116 14.96 -11.23 4.97
C LYS A 116 14.32 -10.06 5.72
N ARG A 117 14.03 -8.97 5.01
CA ARG A 117 13.53 -7.73 5.61
C ARG A 117 12.48 -7.02 4.77
N HIS A 118 12.38 -7.35 3.49
CA HIS A 118 11.37 -6.84 2.56
C HIS A 118 10.26 -7.89 2.35
N PRO A 119 9.07 -7.49 1.91
CA PRO A 119 7.92 -8.38 1.84
C PRO A 119 8.08 -9.45 0.75
N THR A 120 7.31 -10.53 0.93
CA THR A 120 7.02 -11.52 -0.10
C THR A 120 5.59 -11.31 -0.56
N LEU A 121 5.37 -11.02 -1.84
CA LEU A 121 4.06 -11.01 -2.46
C LEU A 121 3.85 -12.35 -3.16
N GLU A 122 2.80 -13.09 -2.81
CA GLU A 122 2.43 -14.31 -3.53
C GLU A 122 1.74 -13.98 -4.86
N ALA A 123 1.34 -15.00 -5.63
CA ALA A 123 0.80 -14.79 -6.96
C ALA A 123 -0.49 -13.95 -6.96
N GLY A 124 -0.65 -13.12 -8.00
CA GLY A 124 -1.87 -12.33 -8.21
C GLY A 124 -2.13 -11.22 -7.20
N VAL A 125 -1.17 -10.89 -6.33
CA VAL A 125 -1.31 -9.79 -5.36
C VAL A 125 -1.40 -8.45 -6.09
N VAL A 126 -2.34 -7.60 -5.67
CA VAL A 126 -2.51 -6.25 -6.18
C VAL A 126 -2.13 -5.24 -5.11
N VAL A 127 -1.18 -4.35 -5.41
CA VAL A 127 -0.71 -3.31 -4.49
C VAL A 127 -1.11 -1.93 -5.01
N GLY A 128 -2.09 -1.32 -4.36
CA GLY A 128 -2.67 -0.03 -4.73
C GLY A 128 -1.68 1.14 -4.66
N ALA A 129 -2.00 2.22 -5.38
CA ALA A 129 -1.12 3.37 -5.53
C ALA A 129 -0.73 3.97 -4.17
N GLY A 130 0.56 4.28 -3.99
CA GLY A 130 1.10 4.89 -2.77
C GLY A 130 1.19 3.95 -1.56
N ALA A 131 0.82 2.67 -1.67
CA ALA A 131 0.85 1.76 -0.54
C ALA A 131 2.29 1.45 -0.08
N GLN A 132 2.48 1.35 1.24
CA GLN A 132 3.75 1.07 1.88
C GLN A 132 3.67 -0.31 2.55
N VAL A 133 4.35 -1.31 2.00
CA VAL A 133 4.42 -2.68 2.56
C VAL A 133 5.80 -2.88 3.16
N LEU A 134 5.88 -2.89 4.49
CA LEU A 134 7.15 -2.71 5.22
C LEU A 134 7.42 -3.90 6.14
N GLY A 135 8.40 -4.73 5.78
CA GLY A 135 8.88 -5.83 6.62
C GLY A 135 8.97 -7.18 5.90
N GLY A 136 9.66 -8.13 6.52
CA GLY A 136 9.93 -9.47 5.98
C GLY A 136 8.79 -10.47 6.19
N PHE A 137 7.56 -10.14 5.77
CA PHE A 137 6.39 -11.01 5.90
C PHE A 137 5.74 -11.27 4.53
N THR A 138 4.80 -12.23 4.50
CA THR A 138 4.07 -12.63 3.30
C THR A 138 2.73 -11.91 3.16
N VAL A 139 2.44 -11.45 1.95
CA VAL A 139 1.12 -11.03 1.47
C VAL A 139 0.60 -12.16 0.59
N GLY A 140 -0.45 -12.82 1.04
CA GLY A 140 -0.94 -14.08 0.49
C GLY A 140 -1.55 -13.95 -0.92
N GLU A 141 -1.68 -15.08 -1.60
CA GLU A 141 -2.13 -15.17 -2.98
C GLU A 141 -3.44 -14.41 -3.21
N GLY A 142 -3.50 -13.60 -4.27
CA GLY A 142 -4.68 -12.82 -4.65
C GLY A 142 -5.11 -11.75 -3.64
N ALA A 143 -4.31 -11.47 -2.62
CA ALA A 143 -4.59 -10.40 -1.67
C ALA A 143 -4.51 -9.02 -2.34
N ARG A 144 -5.27 -8.06 -1.79
CA ARG A 144 -5.33 -6.68 -2.30
C ARG A 144 -4.89 -5.70 -1.22
N ILE A 145 -3.93 -4.87 -1.52
CA ILE A 145 -3.51 -3.76 -0.66
C ILE A 145 -4.14 -2.49 -1.19
N GLY A 146 -4.90 -1.79 -0.35
CA GLY A 146 -5.54 -0.52 -0.70
C GLY A 146 -4.52 0.59 -0.95
N SER A 147 -4.91 1.58 -1.75
CA SER A 147 -4.09 2.77 -2.00
C SER A 147 -3.75 3.49 -0.70
N ASN A 148 -2.51 3.99 -0.60
CA ASN A 148 -1.94 4.65 0.58
C ASN A 148 -2.00 3.83 1.89
N ALA A 149 -2.26 2.52 1.82
CA ALA A 149 -2.25 1.68 3.00
C ALA A 149 -0.82 1.47 3.52
N VAL A 150 -0.65 1.41 4.84
CA VAL A 150 0.64 1.11 5.48
C VAL A 150 0.56 -0.27 6.13
N VAL A 151 1.08 -1.27 5.42
CA VAL A 151 1.02 -2.68 5.79
C VAL A 151 2.29 -3.08 6.51
N VAL A 152 2.16 -3.46 7.77
CA VAL A 152 3.28 -3.85 8.65
C VAL A 152 3.12 -5.28 9.20
N LYS A 153 2.11 -6.02 8.73
CA LYS A 153 1.80 -7.39 9.14
C LYS A 153 1.35 -8.21 7.92
N ALA A 154 1.48 -9.54 8.03
CA ALA A 154 1.03 -10.46 7.00
C ALA A 154 -0.45 -10.28 6.64
N VAL A 155 -0.76 -10.46 5.36
CA VAL A 155 -2.12 -10.35 4.82
C VAL A 155 -2.52 -11.74 4.29
N PRO A 156 -3.62 -12.34 4.75
CA PRO A 156 -4.08 -13.64 4.26
C PRO A 156 -4.40 -13.64 2.78
N ALA A 157 -4.35 -14.82 2.15
CA ALA A 157 -4.74 -15.01 0.76
C ALA A 157 -6.19 -14.53 0.51
N GLY A 158 -6.39 -13.85 -0.62
CA GLY A 158 -7.68 -13.29 -1.05
C GLY A 158 -8.20 -12.12 -0.21
N ALA A 159 -7.52 -11.77 0.89
CA ALA A 159 -7.96 -10.70 1.79
C ALA A 159 -7.61 -9.32 1.24
N THR A 160 -8.34 -8.30 1.71
CA THR A 160 -8.05 -6.90 1.37
C THR A 160 -7.56 -6.16 2.61
N ALA A 161 -6.39 -5.51 2.53
CA ALA A 161 -5.83 -4.70 3.62
C ALA A 161 -5.86 -3.22 3.26
N VAL A 162 -6.44 -2.36 4.10
CA VAL A 162 -6.59 -0.91 3.85
C VAL A 162 -6.25 -0.07 5.09
N GLY A 163 -5.91 1.21 4.89
CA GLY A 163 -5.69 2.17 5.97
C GLY A 163 -4.24 2.25 6.45
N ASN A 164 -3.99 3.17 7.39
CA ASN A 164 -2.69 3.43 7.99
C ASN A 164 -2.85 3.51 9.53
N PRO A 165 -2.40 2.51 10.31
CA PRO A 165 -1.86 1.21 9.87
C PRO A 165 -2.94 0.34 9.22
N ALA A 166 -2.54 -0.54 8.30
CA ALA A 166 -3.48 -1.33 7.51
C ALA A 166 -4.22 -2.39 8.35
N ARG A 167 -5.50 -2.58 8.03
CA ARG A 167 -6.40 -3.56 8.63
C ARG A 167 -7.01 -4.44 7.55
N ILE A 168 -7.22 -5.71 7.87
CA ILE A 168 -7.88 -6.66 6.98
C ILE A 168 -9.38 -6.41 7.01
N LEU A 169 -9.97 -6.15 5.85
CA LEU A 169 -11.42 -6.03 5.70
C LEU A 169 -12.05 -7.43 5.76
N GLN A 170 -12.99 -7.61 6.69
CA GLN A 170 -13.85 -8.79 6.78
C GLN A 170 -15.24 -8.39 6.31
N LYS A 171 -15.63 -8.86 5.11
CA LYS A 171 -16.88 -8.45 4.43
C LYS A 171 -18.12 -8.48 5.33
N GLU A 172 -18.27 -9.48 6.19
CA GLU A 172 -19.48 -9.65 7.02
C GLU A 172 -19.47 -8.74 8.26
N VAL A 173 -18.32 -8.58 8.91
CA VAL A 173 -18.17 -7.77 10.14
C VAL A 173 -18.17 -6.28 9.80
N ASP A 174 -17.58 -5.90 8.67
CA ASP A 174 -17.50 -4.50 8.26
C ASP A 174 -18.83 -3.98 7.69
N GLN A 175 -19.64 -4.82 7.03
CA GLN A 175 -21.01 -4.46 6.64
C GLN A 175 -21.90 -4.14 7.85
N GLN A 176 -21.78 -4.93 8.93
CA GLN A 176 -22.51 -4.67 10.18
C GLN A 176 -22.01 -3.38 10.85
N ARG A 177 -20.70 -3.10 10.81
CA ARG A 177 -20.11 -1.87 11.34
C ARG A 177 -20.52 -0.64 10.55
N GLU A 178 -20.51 -0.69 9.22
CA GLU A 178 -20.97 0.38 8.33
C GLU A 178 -22.47 0.66 8.54
N ALA A 179 -23.30 -0.37 8.66
CA ALA A 179 -24.72 -0.22 8.95
C ALA A 179 -24.96 0.41 10.34
N THR A 180 -24.11 0.11 11.32
CA THR A 180 -24.19 0.68 12.67
C THR A 180 -23.69 2.12 12.70
N ALA A 181 -22.62 2.44 11.96
CA ALA A 181 -22.08 3.80 11.80
C ALA A 181 -23.05 4.72 11.04
N ALA A 182 -23.72 4.20 10.00
CA ALA A 182 -24.76 4.90 9.27
C ALA A 182 -25.96 5.29 10.15
N ARG A 183 -26.30 4.47 11.16
CA ARG A 183 -27.34 4.79 12.15
C ARG A 183 -26.92 5.91 13.12
N MET A 184 -25.63 6.12 13.34
CA MET A 184 -25.11 7.16 14.24
C MET A 184 -24.76 8.49 13.54
N GLY A 185 -25.09 8.64 12.24
CA GLY A 185 -24.90 9.90 11.51
C GLY A 185 -23.45 10.27 11.17
N PHE A 186 -22.49 9.37 11.40
CA PHE A 186 -21.07 9.59 11.13
C PHE A 186 -20.44 8.31 10.55
N SER A 187 -19.99 8.37 9.29
CA SER A 187 -19.36 7.24 8.60
C SER A 187 -17.85 7.22 8.90
N ALA A 188 -17.48 6.51 9.95
CA ALA A 188 -16.10 6.30 10.35
C ALA A 188 -15.51 5.03 9.71
N TYR A 189 -15.23 5.04 8.41
CA TYR A 189 -14.53 3.92 7.75
C TYR A 189 -13.04 3.82 8.15
N ALA A 190 -12.52 4.77 8.93
CA ALA A 190 -11.12 4.86 9.33
C ALA A 190 -10.87 5.06 10.84
N VAL A 191 -11.90 5.04 11.69
CA VAL A 191 -11.69 5.22 13.14
C VAL A 191 -11.41 3.87 13.78
N THR A 192 -10.19 3.73 14.30
CA THR A 192 -9.81 2.57 15.10
C THR A 192 -10.54 2.63 16.45
N GLN A 193 -11.11 1.52 16.94
CA GLN A 193 -11.62 1.45 18.32
C GLN A 193 -10.52 1.69 19.38
N ASN A 194 -9.24 1.58 19.00
CA ASN A 194 -8.10 1.73 19.91
C ASN A 194 -7.46 3.12 19.92
N GLY A 195 -7.90 4.08 19.09
CA GLY A 195 -7.39 5.45 19.14
C GLY A 195 -5.86 5.57 19.13
N ASP A 196 -5.15 4.77 18.34
CA ASP A 196 -3.67 4.81 18.33
C ASP A 196 -3.11 5.96 17.48
N ASP A 197 -3.96 6.62 16.68
CA ASP A 197 -3.61 7.81 15.91
C ASP A 197 -3.73 9.08 16.77
N PRO A 198 -2.68 9.92 16.88
CA PRO A 198 -2.69 11.15 17.67
C PRO A 198 -3.79 12.13 17.28
N GLN A 199 -4.16 12.20 16.00
CA GLN A 199 -5.21 13.10 15.51
C GLN A 199 -6.59 12.60 15.94
N SER A 200 -6.89 11.31 15.79
CA SER A 200 -8.12 10.70 16.31
C SER A 200 -8.24 10.88 17.82
N ARG A 201 -7.15 10.75 18.59
CA ARG A 201 -7.16 11.02 20.04
C ARG A 201 -7.48 12.47 20.35
N ALA A 202 -6.91 13.41 19.60
CA ALA A 202 -7.20 14.82 19.76
C ALA A 202 -8.66 15.13 19.43
N VAL A 203 -9.19 14.58 18.34
CA VAL A 203 -10.59 14.76 17.94
C VAL A 203 -11.55 14.12 18.95
N LEU A 204 -11.29 12.89 19.41
CA LEU A 204 -12.08 12.24 20.46
C LEU A 204 -12.03 13.04 21.76
N GLY A 205 -10.86 13.53 22.17
CA GLY A 205 -10.72 14.39 23.34
C GLY A 205 -11.49 15.72 23.22
N LEU A 206 -11.57 16.30 22.01
CA LEU A 206 -12.40 17.48 21.75
C LEU A 206 -13.89 17.17 21.86
N ILE A 207 -14.34 16.01 21.37
CA ILE A 207 -15.72 15.56 21.49
C ILE A 207 -16.08 15.34 22.96
N ASP A 208 -15.24 14.64 23.72
CA ASP A 208 -15.45 14.42 25.16
C ASP A 208 -15.48 15.74 25.93
N HIS A 209 -14.60 16.68 25.58
CA HIS A 209 -14.59 18.01 26.19
C HIS A 209 -15.85 18.82 25.85
N ALA A 210 -16.33 18.76 24.61
CA ALA A 210 -17.58 19.41 24.21
C ALA A 210 -18.78 18.85 24.98
N ALA A 211 -18.87 17.53 25.13
CA ALA A 211 -19.91 16.89 25.94
C ALA A 211 -19.84 17.29 27.42
N GLN A 212 -18.63 17.40 27.99
CA GLN A 212 -18.46 17.92 29.36
C GLN A 212 -18.87 19.38 29.50
N LEU A 213 -18.55 20.23 28.52
CA LEU A 213 -18.98 21.64 28.52
C LEU A 213 -20.50 21.76 28.44
N GLU A 214 -21.16 20.99 27.56
CA GLU A 214 -22.62 20.97 27.48
C GLU A 214 -23.24 20.56 28.82
N HIS A 215 -22.68 19.54 29.49
CA HIS A 215 -23.12 19.13 30.81
C HIS A 215 -22.93 20.23 31.87
N GLN A 216 -21.77 20.91 31.88
CA GLN A 216 -21.53 22.02 32.81
C GLN A 216 -22.45 23.20 32.56
N VAL A 217 -22.72 23.54 31.29
CA VAL A 217 -23.68 24.60 30.92
C VAL A 217 -25.08 24.22 31.41
N ALA A 218 -25.51 22.98 31.24
CA ALA A 218 -26.80 22.51 31.73
C ALA A 218 -26.91 22.59 33.26
N LEU A 219 -25.85 22.25 33.99
CA LEU A 219 -25.82 22.39 35.46
C LEU A 219 -25.85 23.86 35.91
N LEU A 220 -25.08 24.73 35.25
CA LEU A 220 -25.11 26.18 35.51
C LEU A 220 -26.50 26.74 35.27
N TRP A 221 -27.16 26.28 34.22
CA TRP A 221 -28.52 26.69 33.91
C TRP A 221 -29.52 26.28 34.98
N GLN A 222 -29.48 25.02 35.42
CA GLN A 222 -30.32 24.55 36.53
C GLN A 222 -30.07 25.34 37.82
N ALA A 223 -28.82 25.73 38.09
CA ALA A 223 -28.49 26.57 39.23
C ALA A 223 -29.07 27.99 39.09
N LEU A 224 -28.97 28.60 37.90
CA LEU A 224 -29.53 29.92 37.60
C LEU A 224 -31.07 29.93 37.71
N GLU A 225 -31.74 28.90 37.19
CA GLU A 225 -33.19 28.72 37.32
C GLU A 225 -33.64 28.63 38.79
N ARG A 226 -32.88 27.90 39.63
CA ARG A 226 -33.15 27.83 41.08
C ARG A 226 -33.03 29.18 41.79
N HIS A 227 -32.27 30.11 41.23
CA HIS A 227 -32.11 31.47 41.74
C HIS A 227 -33.00 32.49 41.02
N GLY A 228 -33.97 32.04 40.22
CA GLY A 228 -34.98 32.89 39.58
C GLY A 228 -34.50 33.62 38.33
N VAL A 229 -33.34 33.24 37.79
CA VAL A 229 -32.84 33.74 36.51
C VAL A 229 -33.33 32.80 35.42
N CYS A 230 -34.40 33.16 34.73
CA CYS A 230 -34.90 32.38 33.60
C CYS A 230 -34.13 32.73 32.32
N PRO A 231 -33.84 31.77 31.44
CA PRO A 231 -33.63 32.05 30.02
C PRO A 231 -34.63 33.05 29.45
N ALA A 232 -34.16 33.89 28.52
CA ALA A 232 -35.03 34.44 27.49
C ALA A 232 -35.29 33.39 26.40
#